data_AF-A0A354UVS1-F1
#
_entry.id   AF-A0A354UVS1-F1
#
_cell.length_a   1.000
_cell.length_b   1.000
_cell.length_c   1.000
_cell.angle_alpha   90.00
_cell.angle_beta   90.00
_cell.angle_gamma   90.00
#
_symmetry.space_group_name_H-M   'P 1'
#
loop_
_entity.id
_entity.type
_entity.pdbx_description
1 polymer ?
#
loop_
_entity_poly.entity_id
_entity_poly.type
_entity_poly.pdbx_seq_one_letter_code
_entity_poly.pdbx_strand_id
1 'polypeptide(L)'
;PEHVMYVWVDALTNYITGVGFPDESDPNWRYWPADVHIIGKDIIRFHAVYWPAFLMSAGIPVQKRVYAHGFLFNRGEKMSKSV
;
A
#
# COMPACT_ATOMS: atom_id res chain seq x y z
N PRO A 1 26.20 2.14 7.75
CA PRO A 1 25.11 2.16 6.75
C PRO A 1 24.73 3.61 6.41
N GLU A 2 25.18 4.12 5.26
CA GLU A 2 24.96 5.52 4.84
C GLU A 2 23.60 5.71 4.14
N HIS A 3 22.96 4.61 3.75
CA HIS A 3 21.68 4.61 3.06
C HIS A 3 20.58 4.00 3.94
N VAL A 4 19.40 4.61 3.85
CA VAL A 4 18.15 4.12 4.42
C VAL A 4 17.10 4.09 3.32
N MET A 5 16.18 3.13 3.38
CA MET A 5 15.07 3.08 2.43
C MET A 5 14.15 4.28 2.65
N TYR A 6 13.69 4.89 1.56
CA TYR A 6 12.64 5.90 1.65
C TYR A 6 11.38 5.26 2.22
N VAL A 7 10.73 5.94 3.18
CA VAL A 7 9.63 5.40 3.99
C VAL A 7 8.51 4.77 3.17
N TRP A 8 8.20 5.26 1.97
CA TRP A 8 7.13 4.69 1.16
C TRP A 8 7.48 3.34 0.54
N VAL A 9 8.75 3.05 0.29
CA VAL A 9 9.18 1.72 -0.20
C VAL A 9 8.95 0.69 0.91
N ASP A 10 9.42 1.01 2.12
CA ASP A 10 9.27 0.15 3.29
C ASP A 10 7.79 0.04 3.70
N ALA A 11 7.08 1.16 3.81
CA ALA A 11 5.69 1.19 4.21
C ALA A 11 4.80 0.40 3.25
N LEU A 12 4.93 0.52 1.93
CA LEU A 12 4.09 -0.24 0.99
C LEU A 12 4.32 -1.75 1.08
N THR A 13 5.53 -2.17 1.48
CA THR A 13 5.89 -3.58 1.65
C THR A 13 5.09 -4.25 2.79
N ASN A 14 4.46 -3.49 3.69
CA ASN A 14 3.57 -4.03 4.74
C ASN A 14 2.47 -4.97 4.18
N TYR A 15 1.93 -4.66 2.99
CA TYR A 15 0.81 -5.42 2.43
C TYR A 15 1.22 -6.84 2.04
N ILE A 16 2.47 -7.01 1.59
CA ILE A 16 2.97 -8.29 1.12
C ILE A 16 3.65 -9.08 2.26
N THR A 17 4.30 -8.40 3.20
CA THR A 17 4.85 -9.05 4.40
C THR A 17 3.74 -9.53 5.33
N GLY A 18 2.60 -8.84 5.38
CA GLY A 18 1.42 -9.28 6.13
C GLY A 18 0.82 -10.62 5.67
N VAL A 19 1.21 -11.11 4.49
CA VAL A 19 0.80 -12.41 3.94
C VAL A 19 1.97 -13.41 3.80
N GLY A 20 3.10 -13.15 4.46
CA GLY A 20 4.19 -14.11 4.61
C GLY A 20 5.39 -13.91 3.67
N PHE A 21 5.36 -12.93 2.75
CA PHE A 21 6.50 -12.65 1.90
C PHE A 21 7.75 -12.28 2.72
N PRO A 22 8.96 -12.77 2.36
CA PRO A 22 9.32 -13.44 1.10
C PRO A 22 9.09 -14.97 1.05
N ASP A 23 8.51 -15.58 2.08
CA ASP A 23 8.21 -17.01 2.07
C ASP A 23 6.88 -17.28 1.35
N GLU A 24 6.95 -17.57 0.04
CA GLU A 24 5.78 -17.93 -0.77
C GLU A 24 5.16 -19.30 -0.39
N SER A 25 5.80 -20.07 0.50
CA SER A 25 5.21 -21.28 1.07
C SER A 25 4.34 -21.01 2.30
N ASP A 26 4.31 -19.76 2.79
CA ASP A 26 3.46 -19.35 3.91
C ASP A 26 1.98 -19.66 3.58
N PRO A 27 1.21 -20.26 4.51
CA PRO A 27 -0.20 -20.54 4.30
C PRO A 27 -1.06 -19.34 3.90
N ASN A 28 -0.62 -18.11 4.22
CA ASN A 28 -1.30 -16.86 3.92
C ASN A 28 -0.93 -16.31 2.54
N TRP A 29 0.10 -16.84 1.86
CA TRP A 29 0.50 -16.37 0.53
C TRP A 29 -0.64 -16.45 -0.48
N ARG A 30 -1.58 -17.38 -0.28
CA ARG A 30 -2.83 -17.53 -1.05
C ARG A 30 -3.71 -16.26 -1.11
N TYR A 31 -3.52 -15.31 -0.21
CA TYR A 31 -4.26 -14.03 -0.21
C TYR A 31 -3.59 -12.97 -1.11
N TRP A 32 -2.38 -13.24 -1.61
CA TRP A 32 -1.73 -12.41 -2.62
C TRP A 32 -2.12 -12.87 -4.04
N PRO A 33 -2.36 -11.94 -4.99
CA PRO A 33 -2.41 -10.49 -4.84
C PRO A 33 -3.68 -10.01 -4.14
N ALA A 34 -3.56 -8.92 -3.38
CA ALA A 34 -4.69 -8.30 -2.71
C ALA A 34 -5.84 -7.95 -3.68
N ASP A 35 -7.07 -8.31 -3.31
CA ASP A 35 -8.27 -7.98 -4.10
C ASP A 35 -8.54 -6.48 -4.11
N VAL A 36 -8.32 -5.79 -2.99
CA VAL A 36 -8.53 -4.34 -2.88
C VAL A 36 -7.61 -3.70 -1.85
N HIS A 37 -7.00 -2.58 -2.21
CA HIS A 37 -6.39 -1.66 -1.25
C HIS A 37 -7.37 -0.51 -0.99
N ILE A 38 -7.81 -0.38 0.26
CA ILE A 38 -8.67 0.73 0.71
C ILE A 38 -7.78 1.80 1.33
N ILE A 39 -7.79 3.00 0.76
CA ILE A 39 -6.88 4.08 1.15
C ILE A 39 -7.57 5.45 1.14
N GLY A 40 -6.96 6.44 1.78
CA GLY A 40 -7.32 7.85 1.61
C GLY A 40 -6.85 8.39 0.25
N LYS A 41 -7.61 9.36 -0.30
CA LYS A 41 -7.29 10.00 -1.60
C LYS A 41 -5.92 10.68 -1.67
N ASP A 42 -5.31 11.05 -0.55
CA ASP A 42 -4.01 11.73 -0.49
C ASP A 42 -2.82 10.81 -0.77
N ILE A 43 -2.98 9.50 -0.60
CA ILE A 43 -1.90 8.52 -0.83
C ILE A 43 -2.11 7.67 -2.09
N ILE A 44 -3.05 8.07 -2.96
CA ILE A 44 -3.43 7.31 -4.16
C ILE A 44 -2.26 7.11 -5.12
N ARG A 45 -1.39 8.11 -5.31
CA ARG A 45 -0.24 7.99 -6.22
C ARG A 45 0.75 6.90 -5.78
N PHE A 46 0.94 6.75 -4.47
CA PHE A 46 1.81 5.69 -3.93
C PHE A 46 1.25 4.30 -4.24
N HIS A 47 -0.08 4.14 -4.17
CA HIS A 47 -0.74 2.84 -4.34
C HIS A 47 -1.11 2.51 -5.78
N ALA A 48 -1.32 3.51 -6.64
CA ALA A 48 -1.76 3.32 -8.02
C ALA A 48 -0.63 3.47 -9.06
N VAL A 49 0.52 4.04 -8.69
CA VAL A 49 1.67 4.21 -9.60
C VAL A 49 2.91 3.53 -9.05
N TYR A 50 3.40 3.97 -7.88
CA TYR A 50 4.70 3.50 -7.38
C TYR A 50 4.65 2.04 -6.93
N TRP A 51 3.63 1.65 -6.14
CA TRP A 51 3.51 0.28 -5.67
C TRP A 51 3.38 -0.75 -6.81
N PRO A 52 2.48 -0.57 -7.81
CA PRO A 52 2.47 -1.42 -8.99
C PRO A 52 3.81 -1.47 -9.70
N ALA A 53 4.50 -0.34 -9.87
CA ALA A 53 5.79 -0.30 -10.55
C ALA A 53 6.88 -1.10 -9.79
N PHE A 54 6.92 -1.01 -8.46
CA PHE A 54 7.84 -1.79 -7.64
C PHE A 54 7.56 -3.29 -7.75
N LEU A 55 6.29 -3.68 -7.66
CA LEU A 55 5.86 -5.08 -7.80
C LEU A 55 6.17 -5.64 -9.19
N MET A 56 5.82 -4.90 -10.24
CA MET A 56 6.12 -5.28 -11.63
C MET A 56 7.63 -5.41 -11.85
N SER A 57 8.44 -4.51 -11.29
CA SER A 57 9.90 -4.60 -11.37
C SER A 57 10.45 -5.82 -10.64
N ALA A 58 9.79 -6.29 -9.58
CA ALA A 58 10.15 -7.48 -8.82
C ALA A 58 9.55 -8.77 -9.38
N GLY A 59 8.74 -8.71 -10.45
CA GLY A 59 8.04 -9.87 -11.01
C GLY A 59 6.87 -10.37 -10.14
N ILE A 60 6.38 -9.56 -9.20
CA ILE A 60 5.32 -9.91 -8.27
C ILE A 60 3.96 -9.44 -8.82
N PRO A 61 2.87 -10.24 -8.69
CA PRO A 61 1.54 -9.82 -9.09
C PRO A 61 1.07 -8.54 -8.40
N VAL A 62 0.45 -7.64 -9.16
CA VAL A 62 -0.10 -6.36 -8.68
C VAL A 62 -1.50 -6.54 -8.10
N GLN A 63 -1.87 -5.72 -7.12
CA GLN A 63 -3.23 -5.70 -6.54
C GLN A 63 -4.31 -5.49 -7.62
N LYS A 64 -5.47 -6.14 -7.42
CA LYS A 64 -6.55 -6.13 -8.43
C LYS A 64 -7.29 -4.79 -8.50
N ARG A 65 -7.37 -4.05 -7.37
CA ARG A 65 -8.08 -2.77 -7.28
C ARG A 65 -7.47 -1.86 -6.21
N VAL A 66 -7.49 -0.55 -6.48
CA VAL A 66 -7.28 0.50 -5.47
C VAL A 66 -8.59 1.27 -5.31
N TYR A 67 -9.13 1.31 -4.09
CA TYR A 67 -10.30 2.11 -3.74
C TYR A 67 -9.87 3.27 -2.85
N ALA A 68 -9.91 4.48 -3.39
CA ALA A 68 -9.53 5.70 -2.69
C ALA A 68 -10.77 6.46 -2.22
N HIS A 69 -10.96 6.55 -0.90
CA HIS A 69 -12.06 7.31 -0.32
C HIS A 69 -11.69 8.79 -0.09
N GLY A 70 -12.71 9.63 -0.03
CA GLY A 70 -12.58 11.06 0.29
C GLY A 70 -12.22 11.33 1.75
N PHE A 71 -12.08 12.60 2.10
CA PHE A 71 -11.84 12.98 3.50
C PHE A 71 -13.12 12.92 4.33
N LEU A 72 -12.95 12.66 5.61
CA LEU A 72 -14.00 12.88 6.60
C LEU A 72 -13.94 14.34 7.05
N PHE A 73 -15.07 15.02 6.95
CA PHE A 73 -15.20 16.43 7.34
C PHE A 73 -15.99 16.56 8.64
N ASN A 74 -15.59 17.49 9.50
CA ASN A 74 -16.37 17.95 10.64
C ASN A 74 -16.65 19.43 10.46
N ARG A 75 -17.92 19.83 10.39
CA ARG A 75 -18.36 21.23 10.17
C ARG A 75 -17.67 21.94 9.00
N GLY A 76 -17.35 21.21 7.93
CA GLY A 76 -16.73 21.75 6.71
C GLY A 76 -15.20 21.70 6.69
N GLU A 77 -14.55 21.33 7.79
CA GLU A 77 -13.09 21.20 7.86
C GLU A 77 -12.65 19.74 7.79
N LYS A 78 -11.56 19.48 7.04
CA LYS A 78 -10.92 18.17 7.01
C LYS A 78 -10.39 17.89 8.41
N MET A 79 -10.85 16.81 9.05
CA MET A 79 -10.28 16.42 10.34
C MET A 79 -8.81 16.05 10.18
N SER A 80 -7.97 16.63 11.04
CA SER A 80 -6.57 16.24 11.17
C SER A 80 -6.18 16.34 12.64
N LYS A 81 -5.04 15.77 13.05
CA LYS A 81 -4.58 15.98 14.44
C LYS A 81 -4.16 17.43 14.72
N SER A 82 -3.86 18.19 13.67
CA SER A 82 -3.36 19.55 13.74
C SER A 82 -4.46 20.63 13.63
N VAL A 83 -5.70 20.22 13.38
CA VAL A 83 -6.91 21.08 13.33
C VAL A 83 -8.12 20.35 13.87
#